data_AF-A0A4R3KCM8-F1
#
_entry.id   AF-A0A4R3KCM8-F1
#
_cell.length_a   1.000
_cell.length_b   1.000
_cell.length_c   1.000
_cell.angle_alpha   90.00
_cell.angle_beta   90.00
_cell.angle_gamma   90.00
#
_symmetry.space_group_name_H-M   'P 1'
#
loop_
_entity.id
_entity.type
_entity.pdbx_description
1 polymer ?
#
loop_
_entity_poly.entity_id
_entity_poly.type
_entity_poly.pdbx_seq_one_letter_code
_entity_poly.pdbx_strand_id
1 'polypeptide(L)'
;MAMLLFKEECLGKDAAFEEAIEKVFQMIEGAYEWHLDSLDFIYPLERREVSLTNEKGKHAGRVMIEIHPADDEGFYIVEVYLIDGTISPIVSVYTAREAEKIWGLGQNTVTKWIERGKFKISEARKSGGTWLVTHKGMERVAGRLDNSWMKEIVENYVNGLKISVDKADMFYACDYIDEIEDILDEKEIEYTDIEKEKIKRLIISELFEEYGEHNVFYGSYEHKIFINDKAETIYAQLVIRK
;
A
#
# COMPACT_ATOMS: atom_id res chain seq x y z
N MET A 1 19.57 -5.16 21.08
CA MET A 1 20.18 -4.49 19.92
C MET A 1 19.08 -4.38 18.88
N ALA A 2 18.68 -3.20 18.44
CA ALA A 2 17.53 -3.10 17.52
C ALA A 2 17.95 -3.43 16.08
N MET A 3 17.07 -4.03 15.29
CA MET A 3 17.29 -4.33 13.87
C MET A 3 16.31 -3.49 13.06
N LEU A 4 16.79 -2.42 12.44
CA LEU A 4 15.92 -1.55 11.66
C LEU A 4 15.71 -2.21 10.29
N LEU A 5 14.48 -2.68 10.05
CA LEU A 5 14.15 -3.45 8.87
C LEU A 5 13.42 -2.55 7.90
N PHE A 6 14.15 -2.07 6.90
CA PHE A 6 13.56 -1.24 5.87
C PHE A 6 12.94 -2.17 4.84
N LYS A 7 11.63 -2.37 4.95
CA LYS A 7 10.89 -2.92 3.83
C LYS A 7 10.98 -1.93 2.69
N GLU A 8 11.59 -2.35 1.58
CA GLU A 8 11.84 -1.54 0.39
C GLU A 8 10.53 -1.28 -0.40
N GLU A 9 9.44 -0.94 0.29
CA GLU A 9 8.14 -0.58 -0.29
C GLU A 9 8.12 0.88 -0.76
N CYS A 10 9.14 1.67 -0.43
CA CYS A 10 9.40 2.97 -1.02
C CYS A 10 10.65 2.90 -1.92
N LEU A 11 10.40 2.75 -3.22
CA LEU A 11 11.43 2.82 -4.24
C LEU A 11 12.12 4.20 -4.23
N GLY A 12 13.30 4.25 -3.60
CA GLY A 12 14.32 5.31 -3.70
C GLY A 12 14.56 6.13 -2.43
N LYS A 13 15.76 6.03 -1.85
CA LYS A 13 16.27 6.89 -0.76
C LYS A 13 16.52 8.31 -1.29
N ASP A 14 15.87 9.33 -0.71
CA ASP A 14 16.20 10.75 -0.97
C ASP A 14 16.81 11.40 0.29
N ALA A 15 17.40 12.60 0.16
CA ALA A 15 18.12 13.24 1.26
C ALA A 15 17.23 13.52 2.50
N ALA A 16 15.92 13.73 2.30
CA ALA A 16 15.00 13.97 3.41
C ALA A 16 14.60 12.65 4.10
N PHE A 17 14.48 11.57 3.33
CA PHE A 17 14.31 10.21 3.85
C PHE A 17 15.55 9.75 4.60
N GLU A 18 16.76 9.99 4.06
CA GLU A 18 18.03 9.69 4.73
C GLU A 18 18.18 10.47 6.04
N GLU A 19 17.87 11.77 6.06
CA GLU A 19 17.92 12.59 7.29
C GLU A 19 16.85 12.15 8.32
N ALA A 20 15.67 11.72 7.84
CA ALA A 20 14.62 11.18 8.71
C ALA A 20 15.02 9.82 9.29
N ILE A 21 15.60 8.95 8.47
CA ILE A 21 16.16 7.66 8.88
C ILE A 21 17.27 7.86 9.89
N GLU A 22 18.19 8.80 9.66
CA GLU A 22 19.30 9.09 10.57
C GLU A 22 18.79 9.57 11.94
N LYS A 23 17.70 10.35 11.97
CA LYS A 23 17.01 10.72 13.22
C LYS A 23 16.38 9.52 13.91
N VAL A 24 15.78 8.57 13.18
CA VAL A 24 15.25 7.33 13.75
C VAL A 24 16.38 6.44 14.30
N PHE A 25 17.50 6.31 13.60
CA PHE A 25 18.69 5.61 14.09
C PHE A 25 19.26 6.24 15.36
N GLN A 26 19.26 7.56 15.48
CA GLN A 26 19.68 8.27 16.70
C GLN A 26 18.72 8.05 17.88
N MET A 27 17.45 7.77 17.61
CA MET A 27 16.44 7.48 18.64
C MET A 27 16.51 6.03 19.15
N ILE A 28 17.18 5.13 18.44
CA ILE A 28 17.21 3.69 18.73
C ILE A 28 18.66 3.21 18.81
N GLU A 29 19.19 3.14 20.04
CA GLU A 29 20.59 2.78 20.31
C GLU A 29 20.93 1.36 19.77
N GLY A 30 21.92 1.29 18.86
CA GLY A 30 22.45 0.05 18.32
C GLY A 30 21.75 -0.50 17.07
N ALA A 31 20.99 0.32 16.34
CA ALA A 31 20.31 -0.11 15.12
C ALA A 31 21.19 -0.14 13.85
N TYR A 32 20.92 -1.08 12.93
CA TYR A 32 21.51 -1.19 11.59
C TYR A 32 20.46 -1.63 10.54
N GLU A 33 20.71 -1.38 9.25
CA GLU A 33 19.80 -1.63 8.11
C GLU A 33 19.91 -3.07 7.55
N TRP A 34 18.79 -3.67 7.12
CA TRP A 34 18.70 -5.01 6.51
C TRP A 34 17.66 -5.08 5.37
N HIS A 35 17.93 -5.84 4.31
CA HIS A 35 17.03 -6.09 3.16
C HIS A 35 16.51 -7.54 3.16
N LEU A 36 15.22 -7.78 2.88
CA LEU A 36 14.60 -9.12 2.90
C LEU A 36 13.99 -9.51 1.55
N ASP A 37 14.36 -10.69 1.06
CA ASP A 37 13.79 -11.39 -0.10
C ASP A 37 12.85 -12.52 0.38
N SER A 38 11.67 -12.22 0.93
CA SER A 38 10.48 -13.10 1.06
C SER A 38 9.63 -12.70 2.27
N LEU A 39 8.31 -12.67 2.08
CA LEU A 39 7.33 -12.22 3.06
C LEU A 39 6.93 -13.32 4.04
N ASP A 40 7.48 -13.27 5.26
CA ASP A 40 6.84 -13.78 6.46
C ASP A 40 6.44 -12.56 7.31
N PHE A 41 5.15 -12.31 7.53
CA PHE A 41 4.70 -11.15 8.31
C PHE A 41 4.53 -11.50 9.79
N ILE A 42 5.34 -10.85 10.63
CA ILE A 42 5.23 -10.84 12.09
C ILE A 42 4.45 -9.58 12.50
N TYR A 43 3.53 -9.66 13.47
CA TYR A 43 2.78 -8.49 13.96
C TYR A 43 3.66 -7.49 14.74
N PRO A 44 3.41 -6.17 14.65
CA PRO A 44 4.14 -5.18 15.44
C PRO A 44 3.70 -5.18 16.91
N LEU A 45 4.68 -5.23 17.81
CA LEU A 45 4.57 -4.98 19.26
C LEU A 45 4.15 -3.55 19.58
N GLU A 46 4.61 -2.58 18.79
CA GLU A 46 4.35 -1.15 19.05
C GLU A 46 4.21 -0.37 17.74
N ARG A 47 3.27 0.58 17.70
CA ARG A 47 3.02 1.48 16.57
C ARG A 47 3.06 2.95 17.04
N ARG A 48 3.80 3.81 16.36
CA ARG A 48 3.94 5.24 16.68
C ARG A 48 3.86 6.12 15.44
N GLU A 49 3.03 7.15 15.48
CA GLU A 49 3.04 8.23 14.49
C GLU A 49 4.05 9.32 14.90
N VAL A 50 4.93 9.69 13.97
CA VAL A 50 5.97 10.70 14.18
C VAL A 50 5.88 11.77 13.09
N SER A 51 5.82 13.03 13.51
CA SER A 51 5.90 14.18 12.60
C SER A 51 7.34 14.52 12.26
N LEU A 52 7.66 14.58 10.98
CA LEU A 52 8.96 14.93 10.46
C LEU A 52 9.07 16.44 10.22
N THR A 53 10.21 17.00 10.58
CA THR A 53 10.58 18.39 10.27
C THR A 53 11.95 18.44 9.60
N ASN A 54 12.10 19.32 8.61
CA ASN A 54 13.38 19.54 7.94
C ASN A 54 14.34 20.34 8.82
N GLU A 55 15.57 20.53 8.36
CA GLU A 55 16.65 21.29 9.02
C GLU A 55 16.25 22.72 9.45
N LYS A 56 15.22 23.29 8.81
CA LYS A 56 14.69 24.64 9.09
C LYS A 56 13.47 24.63 10.02
N GLY A 57 13.13 23.47 10.60
CA GLY A 57 11.99 23.28 11.49
C GLY A 57 10.63 23.29 10.79
N LYS A 58 10.59 23.19 9.46
CA LYS A 58 9.33 23.16 8.69
C LYS A 58 8.83 21.72 8.55
N HIS A 59 7.51 21.53 8.68
CA HIS A 59 6.87 20.24 8.49
C HIS A 59 7.25 19.63 7.13
N ALA A 60 7.78 18.41 7.18
CA ALA A 60 8.26 17.65 6.03
C ALA A 60 7.36 16.44 5.72
N GLY A 61 6.64 15.93 6.72
CA GLY A 61 5.68 14.84 6.56
C GLY A 61 5.35 14.19 7.90
N ARG A 62 4.61 13.08 7.86
CA ARG A 62 4.29 12.22 9.00
C ARG A 62 4.56 10.78 8.62
N VAL A 63 5.19 10.03 9.51
CA VAL A 63 5.49 8.60 9.32
C VAL A 63 4.85 7.79 10.44
N MET A 64 4.44 6.56 10.11
CA MET A 64 4.11 5.51 11.06
C MET A 64 5.37 4.67 11.26
N ILE A 65 5.71 4.38 12.50
CA ILE A 65 6.78 3.46 12.86
C ILE A 65 6.12 2.27 13.54
N GLU A 66 6.42 1.07 13.06
CA GLU A 66 5.96 -0.20 13.60
C GLU A 66 7.17 -1.00 14.07
N ILE A 67 7.09 -1.59 15.27
CA ILE A 67 8.18 -2.34 15.90
C ILE A 67 7.67 -3.77 16.09
N HIS A 68 8.30 -4.76 15.46
CA HIS A 68 7.94 -6.17 15.50
C HIS A 68 8.99 -6.96 16.32
N PRO A 69 8.62 -8.07 16.95
CA PRO A 69 9.60 -8.98 17.54
C PRO A 69 10.43 -9.62 16.43
N ALA A 70 11.75 -9.72 16.61
CA ALA A 70 12.59 -10.56 15.76
C ALA A 70 12.70 -11.97 16.37
N ASP A 71 12.94 -12.98 15.53
CA ASP A 71 13.17 -14.35 15.99
C ASP A 71 14.44 -14.47 16.85
N ASP A 72 15.40 -13.57 16.66
CA ASP A 72 16.61 -13.47 17.46
C ASP A 72 16.36 -12.72 18.78
N GLU A 73 16.61 -13.40 19.91
CA GLU A 73 16.46 -12.83 21.25
C GLU A 73 17.26 -11.51 21.41
N GLY A 74 16.54 -10.45 21.76
CA GLY A 74 17.12 -9.12 21.99
C GLY A 74 17.12 -8.21 20.76
N PHE A 75 16.52 -8.63 19.64
CA PHE A 75 16.33 -7.82 18.44
C PHE A 75 14.84 -7.53 18.17
N TYR A 76 14.60 -6.38 17.54
CA TYR A 76 13.28 -5.95 17.08
C TYR A 76 13.41 -5.52 15.64
N ILE A 77 12.45 -5.88 14.81
CA ILE A 77 12.27 -5.41 13.43
C ILE A 77 11.53 -4.07 13.51
N VAL A 78 11.98 -3.04 12.80
CA VAL A 78 11.28 -1.74 12.80
C VAL A 78 10.91 -1.33 11.37
N GLU A 79 9.61 -1.29 11.06
CA GLU A 79 9.06 -0.86 9.77
C GLU A 79 8.60 0.60 9.84
N VAL A 80 8.77 1.37 8.76
CA VAL A 80 8.39 2.79 8.72
C VAL A 80 7.58 3.11 7.46
N TYR A 81 6.37 3.62 7.64
CA TYR A 81 5.42 3.97 6.59
C TYR A 81 5.21 5.47 6.51
N LEU A 82 5.05 6.05 5.31
CA LEU A 82 4.70 7.47 5.18
C LEU A 82 3.17 7.65 5.25
N ILE A 83 2.68 8.42 6.22
CA ILE A 83 1.25 8.73 6.43
C ILE A 83 0.85 9.97 5.60
N ASP A 84 1.75 10.95 5.53
CA ASP A 84 1.50 12.25 4.90
C ASP A 84 2.83 12.84 4.43
N GLY A 85 2.94 13.14 3.14
CA GLY A 85 4.17 13.59 2.51
C GLY A 85 4.16 13.31 1.01
N THR A 86 5.10 13.89 0.26
CA THR A 86 5.18 13.71 -1.20
C THR A 86 5.37 12.24 -1.57
N ILE A 87 4.34 11.66 -2.22
CA ILE A 87 4.40 10.36 -2.90
C ILE A 87 5.68 10.30 -3.73
N SER A 88 6.44 9.19 -3.61
CA SER A 88 7.69 9.00 -4.35
C SER A 88 7.47 9.33 -5.83
N PRO A 89 8.31 10.20 -6.44
CA PRO A 89 8.15 10.59 -7.83
C PRO A 89 8.05 9.40 -8.78
N ILE A 90 8.69 8.26 -8.45
CA ILE A 90 8.75 7.06 -9.30
C ILE A 90 7.40 6.34 -9.48
N VAL A 91 6.53 6.31 -8.47
CA VAL A 91 5.19 5.69 -8.57
C VAL A 91 4.16 6.66 -9.15
N SER A 92 4.50 7.94 -9.20
CA SER A 92 3.69 8.99 -9.82
C SER A 92 4.06 9.24 -11.28
N VAL A 93 4.99 8.48 -11.85
CA VAL A 93 5.40 8.57 -13.25
C VAL A 93 5.30 7.22 -13.95
N TYR A 94 4.80 7.27 -15.17
CA TYR A 94 4.64 6.11 -16.05
C TYR A 94 5.46 6.34 -17.30
N THR A 95 5.98 5.28 -17.90
CA THR A 95 6.33 5.32 -19.31
C THR A 95 5.09 5.67 -20.14
N ALA A 96 5.27 6.28 -21.31
CA ALA A 96 4.17 6.59 -22.21
C ALA A 96 3.34 5.34 -22.55
N ARG A 97 3.98 4.16 -22.62
CA ARG A 97 3.33 2.88 -22.91
C ARG A 97 2.51 2.35 -21.73
N GLU A 98 3.01 2.48 -20.50
CA GLU A 98 2.24 2.14 -19.30
C GLU A 98 1.02 3.06 -19.18
N ALA A 99 1.21 4.37 -19.38
CA ALA A 99 0.11 5.34 -19.36
C ALA A 99 -0.95 5.05 -20.44
N GLU A 100 -0.54 4.62 -21.64
CA GLU A 100 -1.46 4.21 -22.71
C GLU A 100 -2.33 3.02 -22.28
N LYS A 101 -1.75 2.03 -21.62
CA LYS A 101 -2.51 0.88 -21.10
C LYS A 101 -3.49 1.33 -20.02
N ILE A 102 -3.00 2.07 -19.01
CA ILE A 102 -3.81 2.48 -17.86
C ILE A 102 -5.01 3.34 -18.28
N TRP A 103 -4.85 4.22 -19.28
CA TRP A 103 -5.93 5.08 -19.78
C TRP A 103 -6.70 4.51 -20.98
N GLY A 104 -6.48 3.24 -21.37
CA GLY A 104 -7.16 2.64 -22.52
C GLY A 104 -6.91 3.37 -23.85
N LEU A 105 -5.72 3.95 -24.03
CA LEU A 105 -5.35 4.73 -25.20
C LEU A 105 -4.62 3.87 -26.24
N GLY A 106 -4.82 4.20 -27.51
CA GLY A 106 -4.09 3.55 -28.61
C GLY A 106 -2.59 3.79 -28.53
N GLN A 107 -1.80 2.84 -29.05
CA GLN A 107 -0.34 2.90 -29.03
C GLN A 107 0.21 4.20 -29.67
N ASN A 108 1.24 4.78 -29.06
CA ASN A 108 1.87 6.06 -29.43
C ASN A 108 0.99 7.32 -29.26
N THR A 109 -0.20 7.21 -28.68
CA THR A 109 -1.06 8.36 -28.39
C THR A 109 -0.39 9.32 -27.40
N VAL A 110 0.15 8.80 -26.30
CA VAL A 110 0.76 9.62 -25.25
C VAL A 110 2.04 10.28 -25.77
N THR A 111 2.88 9.55 -26.50
CA THR A 111 4.07 10.11 -27.17
C THR A 111 3.71 11.27 -28.09
N LYS A 112 2.69 11.11 -28.97
CA LYS A 112 2.23 12.17 -29.86
C LYS A 112 1.68 13.38 -29.09
N TRP A 113 1.03 13.18 -27.95
CA TRP A 113 0.56 14.27 -27.11
C TRP A 113 1.71 15.06 -26.48
N ILE A 114 2.76 14.36 -26.04
CA ILE A 114 3.97 15.00 -25.54
C ILE A 114 4.63 15.83 -26.65
N GLU A 115 4.83 15.25 -27.83
CA GLU A 115 5.44 15.94 -28.99
C GLU A 115 4.63 17.16 -29.45
N ARG A 116 3.31 17.12 -29.29
CA ARG A 116 2.40 18.25 -29.56
C ARG A 116 2.31 19.27 -28.42
N GLY A 117 3.05 19.09 -27.33
CA GLY A 117 3.09 20.02 -26.20
C GLY A 117 1.83 20.02 -25.32
N LYS A 118 1.04 18.93 -25.29
CA LYS A 118 -0.14 18.86 -24.41
C LYS A 118 0.23 18.76 -22.92
N PHE A 119 1.38 18.19 -22.62
CA PHE A 119 1.92 18.08 -21.26
C PHE A 119 2.77 19.29 -20.92
N LYS A 120 2.73 19.73 -19.66
CA LYS A 120 3.67 20.75 -19.15
C LYS A 120 5.07 20.14 -19.02
N ILE A 121 6.08 21.00 -18.96
CA ILE A 121 7.47 20.55 -18.82
C ILE A 121 7.74 19.76 -17.53
N SER A 122 6.95 20.01 -16.48
CA SER A 122 7.01 19.27 -15.21
C SER A 122 6.21 17.96 -15.22
N GLU A 123 5.43 17.70 -16.27
CA GLU A 123 4.51 16.58 -16.35
C GLU A 123 4.97 15.50 -17.32
N ALA A 124 5.90 15.81 -18.24
CA ALA A 124 6.46 14.85 -19.17
C ALA A 124 7.95 15.14 -19.46
N ARG A 125 8.77 14.09 -19.50
CA ARG A 125 10.18 14.19 -19.88
C ARG A 125 10.66 12.96 -20.64
N LYS A 126 11.71 13.11 -21.42
CA LYS A 126 12.40 11.98 -22.05
C LYS A 126 13.51 11.49 -21.14
N SER A 127 13.54 10.18 -20.87
CA SER A 127 14.58 9.49 -20.11
C SER A 127 15.24 8.46 -21.01
N GLY A 128 16.40 8.82 -21.58
CA GLY A 128 17.01 8.03 -22.65
C GLY A 128 16.07 7.88 -23.86
N GLY A 129 15.79 6.65 -24.27
CA GLY A 129 14.87 6.34 -25.36
C GLY A 129 13.38 6.41 -24.99
N THR A 130 13.04 6.54 -23.70
CA THR A 130 11.67 6.34 -23.19
C THR A 130 11.06 7.65 -22.73
N TRP A 131 9.81 7.91 -23.13
CA TRP A 131 9.02 9.03 -22.60
C TRP A 131 8.38 8.65 -21.27
N LEU A 132 8.49 9.54 -20.28
CA LEU A 132 7.84 9.45 -18.98
C LEU A 132 6.79 10.54 -18.83
N VAL A 133 5.67 10.24 -18.20
CA VAL A 133 4.58 11.17 -17.87
C VAL A 133 4.17 11.00 -16.42
N THR A 134 3.79 12.09 -15.76
CA THR A 134 3.24 12.03 -14.40
C THR A 134 1.76 11.59 -14.41
N HIS A 135 1.32 10.89 -13.37
CA HIS A 135 -0.09 10.56 -13.13
C HIS A 135 -0.97 11.81 -13.18
N LYS A 136 -0.59 12.88 -12.47
CA LYS A 136 -1.32 14.16 -12.48
C LYS A 136 -1.37 14.79 -13.87
N GLY A 137 -0.30 14.67 -14.66
CA GLY A 137 -0.27 15.09 -16.05
C GLY A 137 -1.27 14.30 -16.90
N MET A 138 -1.33 12.98 -16.71
CA MET A 138 -2.29 12.10 -17.39
C MET A 138 -3.74 12.44 -17.00
N GLU A 139 -4.06 12.59 -15.72
CA GLU A 139 -5.40 12.99 -15.28
C GLU A 139 -5.86 14.32 -15.91
N ARG A 140 -4.94 15.28 -16.04
CA ARG A 140 -5.25 16.58 -16.64
C ARG A 140 -5.47 16.50 -18.14
N VAL A 141 -4.68 15.69 -18.86
CA VAL A 141 -4.70 15.63 -20.33
C VAL A 141 -5.73 14.64 -20.85
N ALA A 142 -5.87 13.49 -20.19
CA ALA A 142 -6.72 12.37 -20.59
C ALA A 142 -8.01 12.25 -19.76
N GLY A 143 -8.11 12.98 -18.65
CA GLY A 143 -9.20 12.83 -17.67
C GLY A 143 -8.81 11.90 -16.53
N ARG A 144 -9.48 12.03 -15.38
CA ARG A 144 -9.33 11.09 -14.26
C ARG A 144 -9.85 9.72 -14.67
N LEU A 145 -9.15 8.67 -14.25
CA LEU A 145 -9.66 7.31 -14.39
C LEU A 145 -10.97 7.19 -13.61
N ASP A 146 -12.00 6.70 -14.27
CA ASP A 146 -13.25 6.39 -13.61
C ASP A 146 -13.05 5.13 -12.75
N ASN A 147 -13.12 5.30 -11.43
CA ASN A 147 -13.03 4.20 -10.47
C ASN A 147 -14.43 3.81 -9.94
N SER A 148 -15.50 4.26 -10.60
CA SER A 148 -16.89 3.94 -10.21
C SER A 148 -17.11 2.44 -10.10
N TRP A 149 -16.64 1.68 -11.09
CA TRP A 149 -16.72 0.23 -11.11
C TRP A 149 -15.97 -0.40 -9.94
N MET A 150 -14.78 0.10 -9.57
CA MET A 150 -14.05 -0.43 -8.41
C MET A 150 -14.83 -0.21 -7.12
N LYS A 151 -15.40 0.98 -6.94
CA LYS A 151 -16.22 1.29 -5.77
C LYS A 151 -17.42 0.36 -5.68
N GLU A 152 -18.10 0.13 -6.80
CA GLU A 152 -19.22 -0.81 -6.86
C GLU A 152 -18.78 -2.23 -6.45
N ILE A 153 -17.64 -2.71 -6.93
CA ILE A 153 -17.09 -4.03 -6.55
C ILE A 153 -16.79 -4.08 -5.05
N VAL A 154 -16.07 -3.07 -4.53
CA VAL A 154 -15.70 -2.99 -3.11
C VAL A 154 -16.96 -2.95 -2.23
N GLU A 155 -17.89 -2.05 -2.51
CA GLU A 155 -19.13 -1.87 -1.75
C GLU A 155 -19.95 -3.17 -1.75
N ASN A 156 -20.12 -3.81 -2.91
CA ASN A 156 -20.87 -5.07 -3.01
C ASN A 156 -20.19 -6.19 -2.22
N TYR A 157 -18.86 -6.31 -2.35
CA TYR A 157 -18.09 -7.35 -1.66
C TYR A 157 -18.14 -7.17 -0.14
N VAL A 158 -17.87 -5.95 0.34
CA VAL A 158 -17.91 -5.61 1.77
C VAL A 158 -19.30 -5.82 2.35
N ASN A 159 -20.36 -5.43 1.64
CA ASN A 159 -21.73 -5.69 2.08
C ASN A 159 -22.05 -7.19 2.17
N GLY A 160 -21.55 -8.00 1.23
CA GLY A 160 -21.65 -9.45 1.30
C GLY A 160 -20.91 -10.03 2.51
N LEU A 161 -19.68 -9.58 2.75
CA LEU A 161 -18.89 -9.96 3.92
C LEU A 161 -19.61 -9.63 5.21
N LYS A 162 -20.21 -8.44 5.33
CA LYS A 162 -20.95 -8.02 6.53
C LYS A 162 -22.00 -9.04 6.96
N ILE A 163 -22.75 -9.58 6.00
CA ILE A 163 -23.77 -10.62 6.26
C ILE A 163 -23.12 -11.89 6.85
N SER A 164 -21.95 -12.27 6.35
CA SER A 164 -21.21 -13.44 6.83
C SER A 164 -20.61 -13.19 8.22
N VAL A 165 -20.04 -12.01 8.46
CA VAL A 165 -19.51 -11.61 9.78
C VAL A 165 -20.64 -11.56 10.83
N ASP A 166 -21.81 -11.03 10.48
CA ASP A 166 -22.94 -10.94 11.39
C ASP A 166 -23.44 -12.32 11.85
N LYS A 167 -23.35 -13.33 10.97
CA LYS A 167 -23.72 -14.72 11.27
C LYS A 167 -22.63 -15.48 12.02
N ALA A 168 -21.39 -15.01 11.99
CA ALA A 168 -20.30 -15.61 12.71
C ALA A 168 -20.45 -15.40 14.22
N ASP A 169 -19.99 -16.39 14.98
CA ASP A 169 -20.01 -16.36 16.44
C ASP A 169 -18.87 -15.46 16.98
N MET A 170 -17.63 -15.79 16.63
CA MET A 170 -16.43 -15.13 17.18
C MET A 170 -15.61 -14.40 16.12
N PHE A 171 -15.46 -14.99 14.93
CA PHE A 171 -14.77 -14.38 13.80
C PHE A 171 -15.27 -14.98 12.49
N TYR A 172 -15.09 -14.24 11.41
CA TYR A 172 -15.24 -14.71 10.05
C TYR A 172 -13.87 -14.72 9.36
N ALA A 173 -13.59 -15.72 8.54
CA ALA A 173 -12.33 -15.85 7.83
C ALA A 173 -12.59 -16.25 6.38
N CYS A 174 -11.88 -15.65 5.44
CA CYS A 174 -12.00 -15.94 4.00
C CYS A 174 -10.71 -15.67 3.23
N ASP A 175 -10.63 -16.25 2.04
CA ASP A 175 -9.57 -16.01 1.06
C ASP A 175 -10.05 -14.98 0.04
N TYR A 176 -10.21 -13.75 0.53
CA TYR A 176 -10.87 -12.66 -0.18
C TYR A 176 -10.23 -12.29 -1.52
N ILE A 177 -8.94 -12.58 -1.73
CA ILE A 177 -8.25 -12.23 -2.99
C ILE A 177 -8.81 -13.07 -4.13
N ASP A 178 -8.95 -14.37 -3.90
CA ASP A 178 -9.44 -15.32 -4.91
C ASP A 178 -10.92 -15.02 -5.19
N GLU A 179 -11.70 -14.69 -4.16
CA GLU A 179 -13.10 -14.27 -4.31
C GLU A 179 -13.25 -12.99 -5.14
N ILE A 180 -12.35 -12.01 -4.98
CA ILE A 180 -12.34 -10.80 -5.83
C ILE A 180 -12.01 -11.16 -7.27
N GLU A 181 -11.03 -12.04 -7.50
CA GLU A 181 -10.67 -12.48 -8.86
C GLU A 181 -11.86 -13.16 -9.55
N ASP A 182 -12.53 -14.06 -8.84
CA ASP A 182 -13.75 -14.72 -9.34
C ASP A 182 -14.83 -13.71 -9.71
N ILE A 183 -15.07 -12.68 -8.87
CA ILE A 183 -16.05 -11.62 -9.16
C ILE A 183 -15.68 -10.82 -10.42
N LEU A 184 -14.40 -10.50 -10.58
CA LEU A 184 -13.91 -9.73 -11.73
C LEU A 184 -14.02 -10.56 -13.01
N ASP A 185 -13.67 -11.84 -12.95
CA ASP A 185 -13.77 -12.78 -14.07
C ASP A 185 -15.23 -13.03 -14.47
N GLU A 186 -16.14 -13.24 -13.50
CA GLU A 186 -17.58 -13.41 -13.75
C GLU A 186 -18.22 -12.20 -14.41
N LYS A 187 -17.74 -11.00 -14.08
CA LYS A 187 -18.21 -9.75 -14.68
C LYS A 187 -17.50 -9.39 -15.99
N GLU A 188 -16.59 -10.24 -16.47
CA GLU A 188 -15.74 -10.00 -17.65
C GLU A 188 -15.00 -8.64 -17.59
N ILE A 189 -14.54 -8.25 -16.39
CA ILE A 189 -13.81 -7.00 -16.17
C ILE A 189 -12.32 -7.25 -16.38
N GLU A 190 -11.72 -6.62 -17.39
CA GLU A 190 -10.26 -6.56 -17.49
C GLU A 190 -9.68 -5.61 -16.43
N TYR A 191 -8.66 -6.07 -15.71
CA TYR A 191 -7.97 -5.28 -14.68
C TYR A 191 -6.46 -5.51 -14.70
N THR A 192 -5.70 -4.55 -14.17
CA THR A 192 -4.26 -4.64 -13.96
C THR A 192 -3.91 -5.01 -12.51
N ASP A 193 -2.68 -5.47 -12.25
CA ASP A 193 -2.22 -5.76 -10.89
C ASP A 193 -2.34 -4.56 -9.94
N ILE A 194 -2.13 -3.34 -10.46
CA ILE A 194 -2.28 -2.10 -9.69
C ILE A 194 -3.73 -1.88 -9.28
N GLU A 195 -4.68 -2.20 -10.17
CA GLU A 195 -6.11 -2.07 -9.92
C GLU A 195 -6.60 -3.13 -8.94
N LYS A 196 -6.12 -4.38 -9.06
CA LYS A 196 -6.37 -5.44 -8.08
C LYS A 196 -5.89 -5.04 -6.69
N GLU A 197 -4.66 -4.53 -6.59
CA GLU A 197 -4.08 -4.06 -5.32
C GLU A 197 -4.88 -2.88 -4.73
N LYS A 198 -5.37 -1.99 -5.59
CA LYS A 198 -6.23 -0.87 -5.16
C LYS A 198 -7.58 -1.36 -4.62
N ILE A 199 -8.21 -2.35 -5.24
CA ILE A 199 -9.46 -2.95 -4.76
C ILE A 199 -9.25 -3.58 -3.38
N LYS A 200 -8.17 -4.36 -3.19
CA LYS A 200 -7.83 -4.96 -1.89
C LYS A 200 -7.71 -3.90 -0.80
N ARG A 201 -6.97 -2.81 -1.06
CA ARG A 201 -6.78 -1.71 -0.09
C ARG A 201 -8.08 -1.01 0.26
N LEU A 202 -8.96 -0.80 -0.72
CA LEU A 202 -10.27 -0.19 -0.49
C LEU A 202 -11.15 -1.10 0.39
N ILE A 203 -11.17 -2.41 0.13
CA ILE A 203 -11.89 -3.38 0.97
C ILE A 203 -11.38 -3.32 2.40
N ILE A 204 -10.06 -3.41 2.63
CA ILE A 204 -9.50 -3.36 3.98
C ILE A 204 -9.82 -2.02 4.67
N SER A 205 -9.75 -0.90 3.95
CA SER A 205 -10.12 0.42 4.48
C SER A 205 -11.57 0.46 4.95
N GLU A 206 -12.51 -0.07 4.17
CA GLU A 206 -13.92 -0.11 4.56
C GLU A 206 -14.18 -1.07 5.74
N LEU A 207 -13.48 -2.20 5.78
CA LEU A 207 -13.57 -3.14 6.91
C LEU A 207 -12.98 -2.55 8.19
N PHE A 208 -11.91 -1.77 8.09
CA PHE A 208 -11.35 -1.02 9.22
C PHE A 208 -12.33 0.03 9.74
N GLU A 209 -13.00 0.76 8.86
CA GLU A 209 -14.03 1.73 9.25
C GLU A 209 -15.23 1.05 9.94
N GLU A 210 -15.62 -0.15 9.50
CA GLU A 210 -16.75 -0.89 10.05
C GLU A 210 -16.42 -1.60 11.38
N TYR A 211 -15.32 -2.37 11.40
CA TYR A 211 -15.02 -3.32 12.49
C TYR A 211 -13.88 -2.85 13.41
N GLY A 212 -13.13 -1.83 13.00
CA GLY A 212 -11.94 -1.32 13.69
C GLY A 212 -10.66 -2.08 13.31
N GLU A 213 -9.54 -1.36 13.23
CA GLU A 213 -8.24 -1.90 12.81
C GLU A 213 -7.78 -3.13 13.62
N HIS A 214 -8.08 -3.17 14.92
CA HIS A 214 -7.68 -4.27 15.81
C HIS A 214 -8.50 -5.55 15.64
N ASN A 215 -9.53 -5.51 14.80
CA ASN A 215 -10.44 -6.64 14.56
C ASN A 215 -10.33 -7.18 13.15
N VAL A 216 -9.51 -6.58 12.29
CA VAL A 216 -9.34 -7.00 10.90
C VAL A 216 -7.88 -7.42 10.69
N PHE A 217 -7.66 -8.70 10.44
CA PHE A 217 -6.34 -9.30 10.24
C PHE A 217 -6.23 -9.72 8.77
N TYR A 218 -5.17 -9.28 8.08
CA TYR A 218 -4.99 -9.51 6.65
C TYR A 218 -3.50 -9.47 6.28
N GLY A 219 -3.17 -9.86 5.05
CA GLY A 219 -1.80 -9.73 4.52
C GLY A 219 -0.88 -10.92 4.79
N SER A 220 -1.41 -11.99 5.40
CA SER A 220 -0.76 -13.29 5.57
C SER A 220 -1.74 -14.39 5.15
N TYR A 221 -1.26 -15.60 4.90
CA TYR A 221 -2.13 -16.79 4.74
C TYR A 221 -2.50 -17.42 6.09
N GLU A 222 -1.86 -16.97 7.17
CA GLU A 222 -2.16 -17.39 8.52
C GLU A 222 -2.13 -16.24 9.53
N HIS A 223 -3.06 -16.28 10.47
CA HIS A 223 -3.22 -15.29 11.52
C HIS A 223 -3.37 -15.96 12.88
N LYS A 224 -2.53 -15.55 13.85
CA LYS A 224 -2.73 -15.90 15.26
C LYS A 224 -3.63 -14.87 15.91
N ILE A 225 -4.82 -15.29 16.34
CA ILE A 225 -5.80 -14.44 17.03
C ILE A 225 -6.12 -15.00 18.41
N PHE A 226 -6.47 -14.13 19.35
CA PHE A 226 -6.89 -14.53 20.69
C PHE A 226 -8.42 -14.57 20.79
N ILE A 227 -8.94 -15.73 21.15
CA ILE A 227 -10.37 -16.01 21.35
C ILE A 227 -10.53 -16.61 22.75
N ASN A 228 -11.30 -15.98 23.63
CA ASN A 228 -11.53 -16.45 25.01
C ASN A 228 -10.24 -16.84 25.76
N ASP A 229 -9.23 -15.95 25.71
CA ASP A 229 -7.90 -16.12 26.32
C ASP A 229 -7.07 -17.30 25.77
N LYS A 230 -7.48 -17.87 24.63
CA LYS A 230 -6.70 -18.88 23.89
C LYS A 230 -6.23 -18.32 22.56
N ALA A 231 -4.96 -18.55 22.24
CA ALA A 231 -4.43 -18.28 20.92
C ALA A 231 -4.90 -19.37 19.95
N GLU A 232 -5.53 -18.96 18.86
CA GLU A 232 -5.91 -19.82 17.74
C GLU A 232 -5.18 -19.36 16.46
N THR A 233 -4.70 -20.30 15.67
CA THR A 233 -4.14 -20.04 14.34
C THR A 233 -5.23 -20.28 13.30
N ILE A 234 -5.56 -19.24 12.53
CA ILE A 234 -6.52 -19.28 11.44
C ILE A 234 -5.77 -19.22 10.12
N TYR A 235 -6.05 -20.15 9.22
CA TYR A 235 -5.45 -20.22 7.88
C TYR A 235 -6.39 -19.60 6.87
N ALA A 236 -6.27 -18.30 6.65
CA ALA A 236 -7.04 -17.51 5.70
C ALA A 236 -6.32 -16.20 5.39
N GLN A 237 -6.59 -15.58 4.24
CA GLN A 237 -6.02 -14.28 3.85
C GLN A 237 -6.60 -13.07 4.58
N LEU A 238 -7.83 -13.21 5.09
CA LEU A 238 -8.58 -12.20 5.82
C LEU A 238 -9.33 -12.84 6.97
N VAL A 239 -9.20 -12.24 8.16
CA VAL A 239 -9.96 -12.62 9.36
C VAL A 239 -10.57 -11.36 9.97
N ILE A 240 -11.87 -11.41 10.24
CA ILE A 240 -12.63 -10.32 10.87
C ILE A 240 -13.17 -10.85 12.19
N ARG A 241 -12.66 -10.34 13.30
CA ARG A 241 -13.13 -10.63 14.66
C ARG A 241 -14.31 -9.74 15.00
N LYS A 242 -15.30 -10.32 15.67
CA LYS A 242 -16.51 -9.62 16.13
C LYS A 242 -16.34 -9.03 17.53
#